data_AF-T1JWD5-F1
#
_entry.id   AF-T1JWD5-F1
#
_cell.length_a   1.000
_cell.length_b   1.000
_cell.length_c   1.000
_cell.angle_alpha   90.00
_cell.angle_beta   90.00
_cell.angle_gamma   90.00
#
_symmetry.space_group_name_H-M   'P 1'
#
loop_
_entity.id
_entity.type
_entity.pdbx_description
1 polymer ?
#
loop_
_entity_poly.entity_id
_entity_poly.type
_entity_poly.pdbx_seq_one_letter_code
_entity_poly.pdbx_strand_id
1 'polypeptide(L)'
;MLETVEDIQERRDQVLGRYQRFKEEAKEKRSLLEDSKRFQYFKRDADELESWILEKLQTASDESYKDPTNLQTKIQKHQAFEAEVITHRLDELHRLWELLLSKLTEKGLKLQQALVLQQFNRQCDEVMFWINDKEAFVTSDEMGQDLEHVEVLQRKFDEFQKEMAIQEFRVQEVTKQADKLVGENHPDHQIIIRRRTIDRLQFDVPVNCKFCKLIRHRI
;
A
#
# COMPACT_ATOMS: atom_id res chain seq x y z
N MET A 1 52.12 -10.48 0.33
CA MET A 1 51.28 -9.66 -0.56
C MET A 1 50.04 -9.32 0.25
N LEU A 2 49.89 -8.07 0.64
CA LEU A 2 48.68 -7.58 1.32
C LEU A 2 47.65 -7.30 0.22
N GLU A 3 46.42 -7.83 0.36
CA GLU A 3 45.31 -7.51 -0.53
C GLU A 3 45.12 -5.98 -0.60
N THR A 4 44.99 -5.44 -1.80
CA THR A 4 44.78 -4.00 -1.98
C THR A 4 43.32 -3.64 -1.65
N VAL A 5 43.05 -2.36 -1.43
CA VAL A 5 41.67 -1.87 -1.23
C VAL A 5 40.79 -2.21 -2.43
N GLU A 6 41.37 -2.27 -3.64
CA GLU A 6 40.68 -2.64 -4.87
C GLU A 6 40.27 -4.13 -4.87
N ASP A 7 41.15 -5.02 -4.41
CA ASP A 7 40.86 -6.46 -4.28
C ASP A 7 39.68 -6.71 -3.31
N ILE A 8 39.65 -5.97 -2.19
CA ILE A 8 38.56 -6.05 -1.20
C ILE A 8 37.25 -5.50 -1.77
N GLN A 9 37.32 -4.38 -2.51
CA GLN A 9 36.16 -3.75 -3.14
C GLN A 9 35.55 -4.67 -4.21
N GLU A 10 36.38 -5.26 -5.07
CA GLU A 10 35.94 -6.18 -6.12
C GLU A 10 35.26 -7.41 -5.49
N ARG A 11 35.86 -7.97 -4.44
CA ARG A 11 35.30 -9.13 -3.74
C ARG A 11 33.96 -8.81 -3.07
N ARG A 12 33.81 -7.62 -2.48
CA ARG A 12 32.54 -7.14 -1.94
C ARG A 12 31.49 -7.07 -3.04
N ASP A 13 31.80 -6.45 -4.17
CA ASP A 13 30.85 -6.21 -5.25
C ASP A 13 30.43 -7.54 -5.92
N GLN A 14 31.35 -8.50 -6.05
CA GLN A 14 31.01 -9.87 -6.48
C GLN A 14 30.06 -10.57 -5.51
N VAL A 15 30.28 -10.46 -4.20
CA VAL A 15 29.40 -11.04 -3.17
C VAL A 15 28.02 -10.39 -3.21
N LEU A 16 27.95 -9.06 -3.28
CA LEU A 16 26.69 -8.32 -3.37
C LEU A 16 25.92 -8.68 -4.64
N GLY A 17 26.60 -8.72 -5.80
CA GLY A 17 25.98 -9.10 -7.06
C GLY A 17 25.46 -10.54 -7.07
N ARG A 18 26.22 -11.50 -6.49
CA ARG A 18 25.75 -12.88 -6.33
C ARG A 18 24.55 -12.98 -5.40
N TYR A 19 24.59 -12.28 -4.27
CA TYR A 19 23.49 -12.29 -3.30
C TYR A 19 22.21 -11.67 -3.88
N GLN A 20 22.34 -10.63 -4.69
CA GLN A 20 21.21 -10.01 -5.38
C GLN A 20 20.56 -10.96 -6.39
N ARG A 21 21.35 -11.63 -7.24
CA ARG A 21 20.83 -12.67 -8.16
C ARG A 21 20.16 -13.81 -7.41
N PHE A 22 20.79 -14.31 -6.35
CA PHE A 22 20.20 -15.35 -5.50
C PHE A 22 18.85 -14.93 -4.91
N LYS A 23 18.73 -13.68 -4.46
CA LYS A 23 17.45 -13.13 -3.98
C LYS A 23 16.39 -13.10 -5.07
N GLU A 24 16.75 -12.71 -6.28
CA GLU A 24 15.84 -12.68 -7.44
C GLU A 24 15.37 -14.08 -7.82
N GLU A 25 16.29 -15.03 -7.94
CA GLU A 25 15.99 -16.45 -8.21
C GLU A 25 15.10 -17.07 -7.12
N ALA A 26 15.38 -16.78 -5.84
CA ALA A 26 14.55 -17.25 -4.72
C ALA A 26 13.12 -16.67 -4.77
N LYS A 27 12.99 -15.39 -5.13
CA LYS A 27 11.68 -14.73 -5.32
C LYS A 27 10.92 -15.35 -6.48
N GLU A 28 11.58 -15.59 -7.61
CA GLU A 28 10.99 -16.25 -8.77
C GLU A 28 10.55 -17.68 -8.45
N LYS A 29 11.42 -18.46 -7.79
CA LYS A 29 11.08 -19.82 -7.36
C LYS A 29 9.86 -19.85 -6.45
N ARG A 30 9.76 -18.88 -5.53
CA ARG A 30 8.57 -18.73 -4.68
C ARG A 30 7.32 -18.45 -5.51
N SER A 31 7.38 -17.53 -6.48
CA SER A 31 6.26 -17.24 -7.38
C SER A 31 5.80 -18.50 -8.13
N LEU A 32 6.73 -19.25 -8.71
CA LEU A 32 6.43 -20.49 -9.44
C LEU A 32 5.79 -21.56 -8.53
N LEU A 33 6.24 -21.67 -7.28
CA LEU A 33 5.64 -22.58 -6.30
C LEU A 33 4.21 -22.14 -5.91
N GLU A 34 3.97 -20.83 -5.77
CA GLU A 34 2.64 -20.28 -5.50
C GLU A 34 1.68 -20.54 -6.67
N ASP A 35 2.13 -20.36 -7.91
CA ASP A 35 1.35 -20.66 -9.11
C ASP A 35 1.08 -22.15 -9.28
N SER A 36 2.10 -22.99 -9.07
CA SER A 36 1.93 -24.45 -9.05
C SER A 36 0.93 -24.88 -7.98
N LYS A 37 0.96 -24.27 -6.80
CA LYS A 37 0.00 -24.56 -5.72
C LYS A 37 -1.42 -24.18 -6.14
N ARG A 38 -1.63 -23.00 -6.74
CA ARG A 38 -2.94 -22.58 -7.27
C ARG A 38 -3.49 -23.55 -8.32
N PHE A 39 -2.64 -23.99 -9.24
CA PHE A 39 -3.02 -24.97 -10.26
C PHE A 39 -3.47 -26.29 -9.64
N GLN A 40 -2.73 -26.81 -8.65
CA GLN A 40 -3.11 -28.06 -7.99
C GLN A 40 -4.44 -27.96 -7.22
N TYR A 41 -4.71 -26.83 -6.57
CA TYR A 41 -6.03 -26.59 -5.97
C TYR A 41 -7.13 -26.57 -7.02
N PHE A 42 -6.94 -25.80 -8.10
CA PHE A 42 -7.93 -25.74 -9.18
C PHE A 42 -8.21 -27.13 -9.77
N LYS A 43 -7.16 -27.92 -10.04
CA LYS A 43 -7.31 -29.27 -10.57
C LYS A 43 -8.13 -30.15 -9.63
N ARG A 44 -7.77 -30.18 -8.34
CA ARG A 44 -8.49 -30.98 -7.34
C ARG A 44 -9.96 -30.56 -7.27
N ASP A 45 -10.24 -29.27 -7.19
CA ASP A 45 -11.61 -28.76 -7.11
C ASP A 45 -12.41 -29.10 -8.37
N ALA A 46 -11.77 -29.11 -9.55
CA ALA A 46 -12.38 -29.55 -10.80
C ALA A 46 -12.69 -31.06 -10.81
N ASP A 47 -11.75 -31.90 -10.36
CA ASP A 47 -11.91 -33.36 -10.27
C ASP A 47 -13.04 -33.73 -9.28
N GLU A 48 -13.14 -33.00 -8.16
CA GLU A 48 -14.24 -33.14 -7.17
C GLU A 48 -15.59 -32.77 -7.78
N LEU A 49 -15.66 -31.66 -8.52
CA LEU A 49 -16.89 -31.23 -9.19
C LEU A 49 -17.30 -32.22 -10.30
N GLU A 50 -16.35 -32.71 -11.09
CA GLU A 50 -16.61 -33.72 -12.13
C GLU A 50 -17.19 -34.99 -11.51
N SER A 51 -16.57 -35.48 -10.43
CA SER A 51 -17.05 -36.66 -9.69
C SER A 51 -18.49 -36.46 -9.19
N TRP A 52 -18.78 -35.29 -8.62
CA TRP A 52 -20.13 -34.94 -8.17
C TRP A 52 -21.13 -34.90 -9.34
N ILE A 53 -20.77 -34.29 -10.47
CA ILE A 53 -21.64 -34.24 -11.66
C ILE A 53 -21.96 -35.65 -12.15
N LEU A 54 -20.96 -36.53 -12.23
CA LEU A 54 -21.14 -37.91 -12.68
C LEU A 54 -22.09 -38.69 -11.75
N GLU A 55 -21.97 -38.51 -10.43
CA GLU A 55 -22.88 -39.11 -9.45
C GLU A 55 -24.34 -38.63 -9.63
N LYS A 56 -24.52 -37.32 -9.76
CA LYS A 56 -25.86 -36.73 -9.95
C LYS A 56 -26.46 -37.12 -11.30
N LEU A 57 -25.64 -37.22 -12.36
CA LEU A 57 -26.08 -37.69 -13.67
C LEU A 57 -26.55 -39.14 -13.65
N GLN A 58 -25.86 -40.01 -12.90
CA GLN A 58 -26.28 -41.38 -12.69
C GLN A 58 -27.66 -41.46 -12.03
N THR A 59 -27.90 -40.63 -11.00
CA THR A 59 -29.19 -40.57 -10.30
C THR A 59 -30.31 -40.03 -11.21
N ALA A 60 -30.01 -38.99 -11.99
CA ALA A 60 -30.97 -38.38 -12.92
C ALA A 60 -31.29 -39.29 -14.13
N SER A 61 -30.36 -40.15 -14.53
CA SER A 61 -30.51 -41.05 -15.69
C SER A 61 -31.02 -42.44 -15.31
N ASP A 62 -31.35 -42.67 -14.04
CA ASP A 62 -31.87 -43.96 -13.57
C ASP A 62 -33.21 -44.30 -14.23
N GLU A 63 -33.29 -45.50 -14.81
CA GLU A 63 -34.49 -45.99 -15.50
C GLU A 63 -35.37 -46.90 -14.64
N SER A 64 -35.19 -46.91 -13.32
CA SER A 64 -35.93 -47.80 -12.43
C SER A 64 -37.44 -47.52 -12.39
N TYR A 65 -37.90 -46.43 -12.99
CA TYR A 65 -39.32 -46.11 -13.22
C TYR A 65 -40.01 -47.09 -14.18
N LYS A 66 -39.25 -47.88 -14.97
CA LYS A 66 -39.80 -48.91 -15.86
C LYS A 66 -40.40 -50.10 -15.10
N ASP A 67 -40.02 -50.29 -13.83
CA ASP A 67 -40.68 -51.22 -12.91
C ASP A 67 -41.82 -50.49 -12.18
N PRO A 68 -43.09 -50.93 -12.31
CA PRO A 68 -44.24 -50.28 -11.69
C PRO A 68 -44.28 -50.43 -10.15
N THR A 69 -43.37 -51.20 -9.56
CA THR A 69 -43.33 -51.42 -8.11
C THR A 69 -42.81 -50.17 -7.37
N ASN A 70 -43.55 -49.73 -6.34
CA ASN A 70 -43.17 -48.58 -5.48
C ASN A 70 -42.96 -47.25 -6.23
N LEU A 71 -43.66 -47.01 -7.35
CA LEU A 71 -43.55 -45.77 -8.15
C LEU A 71 -43.73 -44.49 -7.32
N GLN A 72 -44.67 -44.49 -6.36
CA GLN A 72 -44.90 -43.33 -5.49
C GLN A 72 -43.64 -42.94 -4.69
N THR A 73 -42.92 -43.92 -4.17
CA THR A 73 -41.65 -43.69 -3.46
C THR A 73 -40.57 -43.18 -4.40
N LYS A 74 -40.52 -43.66 -5.65
CA LYS A 74 -39.58 -43.16 -6.66
C LYS A 74 -39.85 -41.69 -7.01
N ILE A 75 -41.11 -41.31 -7.18
CA ILE A 75 -41.53 -39.91 -7.41
C ILE A 75 -41.10 -39.02 -6.24
N GLN A 76 -41.34 -39.44 -5.00
CA GLN A 76 -40.92 -38.68 -3.81
C GLN A 76 -39.40 -38.50 -3.75
N LYS A 77 -38.62 -39.54 -4.07
CA LYS A 77 -37.15 -39.46 -4.12
C LYS A 77 -36.68 -38.49 -5.20
N HIS A 78 -37.31 -38.49 -6.37
CA HIS A 78 -36.99 -37.55 -7.44
C HIS A 78 -37.24 -36.10 -7.01
N GLN A 79 -38.41 -35.82 -6.40
CA GLN A 79 -38.73 -34.48 -5.88
C GLN A 79 -37.73 -34.02 -4.81
N ALA A 80 -37.31 -34.93 -3.92
CA ALA A 80 -36.28 -34.63 -2.92
C ALA A 80 -34.92 -34.31 -3.57
N PHE A 81 -34.55 -35.05 -4.61
CA PHE A 81 -33.33 -34.80 -5.38
C PHE A 81 -33.37 -33.45 -6.12
N GLU A 82 -34.49 -33.11 -6.76
CA GLU A 82 -34.68 -31.81 -7.40
C GLU A 82 -34.50 -30.66 -6.39
N ALA A 83 -35.11 -30.79 -5.21
CA ALA A 83 -34.97 -29.81 -4.13
C ALA A 83 -33.52 -29.68 -3.65
N GLU A 84 -32.80 -30.80 -3.46
CA GLU A 84 -31.39 -30.83 -3.07
C GLU A 84 -30.51 -30.07 -4.08
N VAL A 85 -30.69 -30.33 -5.38
CA VAL A 85 -29.91 -29.68 -6.45
C VAL A 85 -30.17 -28.18 -6.49
N ILE A 86 -31.43 -27.75 -6.32
CA ILE A 86 -31.81 -26.34 -6.28
C ILE A 86 -31.18 -25.66 -5.05
N THR A 87 -31.32 -26.25 -3.87
CA THR A 87 -30.76 -25.71 -2.62
C THR A 87 -29.24 -25.55 -2.73
N HIS A 88 -28.53 -26.58 -3.21
CA HIS A 88 -27.10 -26.51 -3.43
C HIS A 88 -26.69 -25.34 -4.35
N ARG A 89 -27.47 -25.10 -5.42
CA ARG A 89 -27.18 -23.99 -6.33
C ARG A 89 -27.45 -22.62 -5.72
N LEU A 90 -28.50 -22.50 -4.90
CA LEU A 90 -28.81 -21.27 -4.18
C LEU A 90 -27.74 -20.94 -3.13
N ASP A 91 -27.26 -21.94 -2.38
CA ASP A 91 -26.21 -21.75 -1.39
C ASP A 91 -24.91 -21.27 -2.04
N GLU A 92 -24.51 -21.85 -3.17
CA GLU A 92 -23.34 -21.38 -3.90
C GLU A 92 -23.52 -19.95 -4.43
N LEU A 93 -24.70 -19.60 -4.93
CA LEU A 93 -25.01 -18.24 -5.37
C LEU A 93 -24.89 -17.25 -4.20
N HIS A 94 -25.45 -17.58 -3.04
CA HIS A 94 -25.35 -16.75 -1.84
C HIS A 94 -23.90 -16.57 -1.39
N ARG A 95 -23.10 -17.64 -1.37
CA ARG A 95 -21.68 -17.58 -1.02
C ARG A 95 -20.89 -16.67 -1.97
N LEU A 96 -21.13 -16.79 -3.27
CA LEU A 96 -20.49 -15.92 -4.28
C LEU A 96 -20.92 -14.46 -4.14
N TRP A 97 -22.18 -14.22 -3.81
CA TRP A 97 -22.70 -12.88 -3.55
C TRP A 97 -22.04 -12.23 -2.33
N GLU A 98 -21.93 -12.95 -1.21
CA GLU A 98 -21.24 -12.49 -0.02
C GLU A 98 -19.75 -12.19 -0.28
N LEU A 99 -19.08 -13.06 -1.04
CA LEU A 99 -17.70 -12.84 -1.46
C LEU A 99 -17.57 -11.56 -2.31
N LEU A 100 -18.50 -11.33 -3.24
CA LEU A 100 -18.53 -10.12 -4.06
C LEU A 100 -18.68 -8.87 -3.18
N LEU A 101 -19.63 -8.86 -2.24
CA LEU A 101 -19.83 -7.75 -1.32
C LEU A 101 -18.59 -7.49 -0.44
N SER A 102 -17.96 -8.56 0.04
CA SER A 102 -16.68 -8.47 0.77
C SER A 102 -15.59 -7.82 -0.07
N LYS A 103 -15.44 -8.25 -1.34
CA LYS A 103 -14.44 -7.69 -2.27
C LYS A 103 -14.72 -6.25 -2.68
N LEU A 104 -15.98 -5.87 -2.84
CA LEU A 104 -16.37 -4.48 -3.09
C LEU A 104 -16.02 -3.58 -1.90
N THR A 105 -16.32 -4.03 -0.68
CA THR A 105 -15.97 -3.32 0.56
C THR A 105 -14.45 -3.17 0.69
N GLU A 106 -13.68 -4.25 0.48
CA GLU A 106 -12.22 -4.25 0.51
C GLU A 106 -11.64 -3.25 -0.51
N LYS A 107 -12.18 -3.24 -1.73
CA LYS A 107 -11.75 -2.31 -2.79
C LYS A 107 -12.08 -0.85 -2.42
N GLY A 108 -13.26 -0.60 -1.86
CA GLY A 108 -13.65 0.74 -1.39
C GLY A 108 -12.67 1.29 -0.34
N LEU A 109 -12.34 0.47 0.67
CA LEU A 109 -11.37 0.84 1.70
C LEU A 109 -9.98 1.16 1.11
N LYS A 110 -9.49 0.31 0.20
CA LYS A 110 -8.19 0.50 -0.46
C LYS A 110 -8.15 1.77 -1.32
N LEU A 111 -9.22 2.08 -2.03
CA LEU A 111 -9.31 3.31 -2.82
C LEU A 111 -9.29 4.55 -1.92
N GLN A 112 -10.02 4.53 -0.80
CA GLN A 112 -10.00 5.61 0.17
C GLN A 112 -8.61 5.79 0.78
N GLN A 113 -7.95 4.70 1.18
CA GLN A 113 -6.58 4.71 1.67
C GLN A 113 -5.61 5.32 0.64
N ALA A 114 -5.66 4.88 -0.60
CA ALA A 114 -4.83 5.41 -1.68
C ALA A 114 -5.08 6.90 -1.94
N LEU A 115 -6.33 7.34 -1.91
CA LEU A 115 -6.69 8.76 -2.07
C LEU A 115 -6.10 9.62 -0.96
N VAL A 116 -6.26 9.22 0.31
CA VAL A 116 -5.74 9.98 1.44
C VAL A 116 -4.21 10.03 1.42
N LEU A 117 -3.55 8.92 1.07
CA LEU A 117 -2.10 8.89 0.91
C LEU A 117 -1.63 9.82 -0.21
N GLN A 118 -2.34 9.85 -1.34
CA GLN A 118 -1.99 10.72 -2.47
C GLN A 118 -2.18 12.20 -2.12
N GLN A 119 -3.22 12.54 -1.36
CA GLN A 119 -3.42 13.90 -0.82
C GLN A 119 -2.29 14.29 0.12
N PHE A 120 -1.93 13.41 1.06
CA PHE A 120 -0.81 13.62 1.98
C PHE A 120 0.52 13.86 1.24
N ASN A 121 0.84 13.01 0.25
CA ASN A 121 2.07 13.14 -0.55
C ASN A 121 2.10 14.48 -1.28
N ARG A 122 1.00 14.88 -1.91
CA ARG A 122 0.90 16.18 -2.57
C ARG A 122 1.15 17.34 -1.61
N GLN A 123 0.57 17.31 -0.41
CA GLN A 123 0.79 18.36 0.58
C GLN A 123 2.25 18.39 1.06
N CYS A 124 2.90 17.24 1.24
CA CYS A 124 4.33 17.17 1.53
C CYS A 124 5.14 17.82 0.40
N ASP A 125 4.84 17.49 -0.85
CA ASP A 125 5.55 18.03 -2.02
C ASP A 125 5.36 19.55 -2.15
N GLU A 126 4.16 20.07 -1.86
CA GLU A 126 3.89 21.51 -1.84
C GLU A 126 4.68 22.24 -0.73
N VAL A 127 4.80 21.62 0.45
CA VAL A 127 5.63 22.16 1.55
C VAL A 127 7.10 22.14 1.18
N MET A 128 7.59 21.01 0.64
CA MET A 128 8.98 20.86 0.22
C MET A 128 9.35 21.81 -0.91
N PHE A 129 8.47 22.02 -1.87
CA PHE A 129 8.68 22.99 -2.94
C PHE A 129 8.84 24.40 -2.37
N TRP A 130 7.97 24.82 -1.44
CA TRP A 130 8.09 26.12 -0.80
C TRP A 130 9.40 26.27 0.00
N ILE A 131 9.81 25.21 0.72
CA ILE A 131 11.07 25.22 1.48
C ILE A 131 12.24 25.46 0.52
N ASN A 132 12.34 24.68 -0.57
CA ASN A 132 13.43 24.80 -1.53
C ASN A 132 13.45 26.18 -2.22
N ASP A 133 12.28 26.75 -2.54
CA ASP A 133 12.17 28.09 -3.14
C ASP A 133 12.70 29.18 -2.19
N LYS A 134 12.35 29.10 -0.90
CA LYS A 134 12.76 30.09 0.10
C LYS A 134 14.13 29.82 0.71
N GLU A 135 14.66 28.60 0.63
CA GLU A 135 16.00 28.24 1.10
C GLU A 135 17.06 29.08 0.39
N ALA A 136 16.91 29.31 -0.92
CA ALA A 136 17.79 30.18 -1.69
C ALA A 136 17.79 31.65 -1.22
N PHE A 137 16.64 32.14 -0.73
CA PHE A 137 16.54 33.50 -0.17
C PHE A 137 17.28 33.61 1.18
N VAL A 138 17.13 32.62 2.07
CA VAL A 138 17.73 32.63 3.41
C VAL A 138 19.23 32.32 3.40
N THR A 139 19.69 31.56 2.40
CA THR A 139 21.12 31.21 2.24
C THR A 139 21.92 32.24 1.44
N SER A 140 21.28 33.35 1.02
CA SER A 140 21.98 34.46 0.38
C SER A 140 22.94 35.15 1.37
N ASP A 141 24.19 35.38 0.94
CA ASP A 141 25.19 36.14 1.71
C ASP A 141 25.03 37.67 1.55
N GLU A 142 23.97 38.15 0.89
CA GLU A 142 23.73 39.58 0.64
C GLU A 142 23.31 40.31 1.94
N MET A 143 24.18 41.22 2.42
CA MET A 143 23.98 41.98 3.67
C MET A 143 23.64 43.46 3.45
N GLY A 144 23.42 43.88 2.20
CA GLY A 144 23.20 45.26 1.81
C GLY A 144 24.50 46.04 1.58
N GLN A 145 24.44 47.04 0.71
CA GLN A 145 25.60 47.85 0.29
C GLN A 145 25.56 49.28 0.85
N ASP A 146 24.37 49.74 1.24
CA ASP A 146 24.09 51.05 1.83
C ASP A 146 22.80 50.96 2.67
N LEU A 147 22.44 52.05 3.34
CA LEU A 147 21.27 52.12 4.22
C LEU A 147 19.96 51.82 3.48
N GLU A 148 19.79 52.35 2.26
CA GLU A 148 18.56 52.17 1.48
C GLU A 148 18.39 50.71 1.06
N HIS A 149 19.48 50.07 0.63
CA HIS A 149 19.47 48.65 0.30
C HIS A 149 19.19 47.78 1.54
N VAL A 150 19.78 48.09 2.70
CA VAL A 150 19.50 47.38 3.96
C VAL A 150 18.01 47.49 4.34
N GLU A 151 17.41 48.68 4.24
CA GLU A 151 15.98 48.87 4.51
C GLU A 151 15.07 48.09 3.55
N VAL A 152 15.49 47.93 2.28
CA VAL A 152 14.80 47.08 1.31
C VAL A 152 14.91 45.60 1.69
N LEU A 153 16.10 45.13 2.06
CA LEU A 153 16.32 43.75 2.51
C LEU A 153 15.51 43.44 3.78
N GLN A 154 15.46 44.37 4.74
CA GLN A 154 14.64 44.26 5.94
C GLN A 154 13.15 44.15 5.60
N ARG A 155 12.63 45.00 4.70
CA ARG A 155 11.22 44.91 4.26
C ARG A 155 10.90 43.58 3.60
N LYS A 156 11.76 43.08 2.71
CA LYS A 156 11.62 41.74 2.10
C LYS A 156 11.64 40.63 3.16
N PHE A 157 12.47 40.78 4.19
CA PHE A 157 12.53 39.82 5.28
C PHE A 157 11.27 39.83 6.16
N ASP A 158 10.70 41.00 6.44
CA ASP A 158 9.44 41.12 7.17
C ASP A 158 8.26 40.48 6.39
N GLU A 159 8.25 40.61 5.06
CA GLU A 159 7.30 39.91 4.19
C GLU A 159 7.50 38.39 4.25
N PHE A 160 8.75 37.92 4.18
CA PHE A 160 9.10 36.52 4.36
C PHE A 160 8.62 35.97 5.71
N GLN A 161 8.78 36.72 6.82
CA GLN A 161 8.29 36.29 8.13
C GLN A 161 6.76 36.13 8.19
N LYS A 162 6.01 37.00 7.51
CA LYS A 162 4.55 36.87 7.40
C LYS A 162 4.16 35.62 6.62
N GLU A 163 4.84 35.33 5.51
CA GLU A 163 4.64 34.10 4.74
C GLU A 163 4.97 32.84 5.57
N MET A 164 6.05 32.89 6.35
CA MET A 164 6.49 31.78 7.21
C MET A 164 5.43 31.40 8.24
N ALA A 165 4.72 32.37 8.83
CA ALA A 165 3.63 32.10 9.78
C ALA A 165 2.46 31.32 9.14
N ILE A 166 2.13 31.62 7.89
CA ILE A 166 1.09 30.88 7.13
C ILE A 166 1.56 29.46 6.84
N GLN A 167 2.83 29.31 6.46
CA GLN A 167 3.39 28.02 6.11
C GLN A 167 3.56 27.11 7.34
N GLU A 168 3.82 27.67 8.52
CA GLU A 168 3.86 26.92 9.78
C GLU A 168 2.55 26.16 10.03
N PHE A 169 1.39 26.79 9.77
CA PHE A 169 0.10 26.13 9.88
C PHE A 169 -0.01 24.93 8.91
N ARG A 170 0.46 25.07 7.66
CA ARG A 170 0.44 23.99 6.66
C ARG A 170 1.33 22.81 7.08
N VAL A 171 2.50 23.08 7.63
CA VAL A 171 3.42 22.05 8.16
C VAL A 171 2.77 21.30 9.33
N GLN A 172 2.07 22.00 10.23
CA GLN A 172 1.34 21.37 11.33
C GLN A 172 0.22 20.46 10.83
N GLU A 173 -0.55 20.89 9.82
CA GLU A 173 -1.63 20.07 9.24
C GLU A 173 -1.10 18.80 8.56
N VAL A 174 -0.01 18.89 7.78
CA VAL A 174 0.66 17.72 7.18
C VAL A 174 1.15 16.76 8.26
N THR A 175 1.70 17.29 9.35
CA THR A 175 2.16 16.47 10.49
C THR A 175 1.00 15.73 11.16
N LYS A 176 -0.11 16.44 11.45
CA LYS A 176 -1.32 15.81 12.01
C LYS A 176 -1.90 14.75 11.09
N GLN A 177 -1.91 14.99 9.78
CA GLN A 177 -2.39 14.02 8.81
C GLN A 177 -1.51 12.76 8.79
N ALA A 178 -0.18 12.92 8.86
CA ALA A 178 0.75 11.80 9.00
C ALA A 178 0.49 10.99 10.29
N ASP A 179 0.30 11.66 11.42
CA ASP A 179 0.05 11.00 12.70
C ASP A 179 -1.29 10.27 12.71
N LYS A 180 -2.33 10.84 12.08
CA LYS A 180 -3.62 10.16 11.89
C LYS A 180 -3.46 8.90 11.03
N LEU A 181 -2.77 8.99 9.89
CA LEU A 181 -2.55 7.85 9.00
C LEU A 181 -1.76 6.73 9.68
N VAL A 182 -0.77 7.07 10.51
CA VAL A 182 -0.01 6.09 11.31
C VAL A 182 -0.88 5.49 12.42
N GLY A 183 -1.68 6.31 13.12
CA GLY A 183 -2.59 5.85 14.17
C GLY A 183 -3.71 4.93 13.67
N GLU A 184 -4.20 5.15 12.45
CA GLU A 184 -5.16 4.29 11.76
C GLU A 184 -4.53 3.02 11.16
N ASN A 185 -3.22 2.80 11.39
CA ASN A 185 -2.45 1.66 10.90
C ASN A 185 -2.54 1.48 9.37
N HIS A 186 -2.38 2.59 8.64
CA HIS A 186 -2.38 2.59 7.18
C HIS A 186 -1.36 1.56 6.63
N PRO A 187 -1.70 0.79 5.58
CA PRO A 187 -0.82 -0.25 5.05
C PRO A 187 0.59 0.28 4.71
N ASP A 188 0.67 1.51 4.19
CA ASP A 188 1.93 2.19 3.86
C ASP A 188 2.53 3.04 4.99
N HIS A 189 2.23 2.76 6.26
CA HIS A 189 2.72 3.54 7.41
C HIS A 189 4.25 3.71 7.42
N GLN A 190 5.03 2.73 6.93
CA GLN A 190 6.49 2.88 6.82
C GLN A 190 6.90 3.99 5.84
N ILE A 191 6.18 4.13 4.72
CA ILE A 191 6.43 5.18 3.73
C ILE A 191 6.06 6.54 4.32
N ILE A 192 4.90 6.61 4.99
CA ILE A 192 4.41 7.81 5.67
C ILE A 192 5.42 8.27 6.75
N ILE A 193 5.93 7.35 7.58
CA ILE A 193 6.95 7.65 8.60
C ILE A 193 8.23 8.14 7.94
N ARG A 194 8.74 7.49 6.88
CA ARG A 194 9.95 7.94 6.19
C ARG A 194 9.77 9.35 5.63
N ARG A 195 8.64 9.66 5.00
CA ARG A 195 8.38 11.00 4.46
C ARG A 195 8.33 12.04 5.58
N ARG A 196 7.66 11.75 6.69
CA ARG A 196 7.67 12.57 7.92
C ARG A 196 9.09 12.81 8.46
N THR A 197 10.00 11.86 8.33
CA THR A 197 11.37 11.95 8.87
C THR A 197 12.37 12.57 7.90
N ILE A 198 12.23 12.38 6.59
CA ILE A 198 13.11 13.01 5.58
C ILE A 198 12.96 14.53 5.64
N ASP A 199 11.75 15.04 5.84
CA ASP A 199 11.54 16.46 6.04
C ASP A 199 12.31 16.95 7.27
N ARG A 200 12.44 16.16 8.36
CA ARG A 200 13.29 16.49 9.52
C ARG A 200 14.80 16.36 9.29
N LEU A 201 15.25 15.51 8.38
CA LEU A 201 16.67 15.25 8.11
C LEU A 201 17.27 16.19 7.06
N GLN A 202 16.46 16.80 6.19
CA GLN A 202 16.91 17.94 5.38
C GLN A 202 17.07 19.25 6.19
N PHE A 203 16.61 19.30 7.44
CA PHE A 203 16.82 20.41 8.38
C PHE A 203 18.14 20.34 9.17
N ASP A 204 19.14 19.55 8.75
CA ASP A 204 20.54 19.71 9.21
C ASP A 204 21.20 20.93 8.53
N VAL A 205 20.50 22.07 8.53
CA VAL A 205 21.14 23.38 8.40
C VAL A 205 22.02 23.53 9.64
N PRO A 206 23.33 23.79 9.51
CA PRO A 206 24.25 23.80 10.64
C PRO A 206 23.67 24.60 11.80
N VAL A 207 23.73 23.99 12.97
CA VAL A 207 23.15 24.35 14.29
C VAL A 207 23.62 25.72 14.83
N ASN A 208 24.19 26.58 13.98
CA ASN A 208 24.65 27.93 14.28
C ASN A 208 23.73 29.05 13.78
N CYS A 209 22.62 28.74 13.10
CA CYS A 209 21.57 29.75 12.90
C CYS A 209 20.84 29.98 14.24
N LYS A 210 21.15 31.11 14.90
CA LYS A 210 20.57 31.51 16.20
C LYS A 210 19.03 31.61 16.19
N PHE A 211 18.38 31.53 15.03
CA PHE A 211 16.94 31.73 14.87
C PHE A 211 16.07 30.51 15.21
N CYS A 212 16.55 29.27 15.02
CA CYS A 212 15.75 28.07 15.30
C CYS A 212 15.60 27.73 16.80
N LYS A 213 16.35 28.38 17.70
CA LYS A 213 16.24 28.14 19.15
C LYS A 213 14.97 28.69 19.79
N LEU A 214 14.22 29.57 19.10
CA LEU A 214 13.00 30.18 19.66
C LEU A 214 11.75 29.30 19.55
N ILE A 215 11.75 28.24 18.72
CA ILE A 215 10.58 27.35 18.56
C ILE A 215 10.58 26.19 19.59
N ARG A 216 11.70 25.92 20.28
CA ARG A 216 11.80 24.80 21.24
C ARG A 216 11.37 25.11 22.68
N HIS A 217 11.04 26.36 23.03
CA HIS A 217 10.77 26.75 24.43
C HIS A 217 9.46 27.52 24.67
N ARG A 218 8.41 27.24 23.90
CA ARG A 218 7.04 27.62 24.28
C ARG A 218 6.05 26.48 24.01
N ILE A 219 6.29 25.36 24.69
CA ILE A 219 5.26 24.47 25.24
C ILE A 219 5.43 24.52 26.76
#